data_AF-A0A0H3NA18-F1
#
_entry.id   AF-A0A0H3NA18-F1
#
_cell.length_a   1.000
_cell.length_b   1.000
_cell.length_c   1.000
_cell.angle_alpha   90.00
_cell.angle_beta   90.00
_cell.angle_gamma   90.00
#
_symmetry.space_group_name_H-M   'P 1'
#
loop_
_entity.id
_entity.type
_entity.pdbx_description
1 polymer ?
#
loop_
_entity_poly.entity_id
_entity_poly.type
_entity_poly.pdbx_seq_one_letter_code
_entity_poly.pdbx_strand_id
1 'polypeptide(L)'
;MKMNKKILSLGLAVSLILVNFKSVNASSVVEKIYGKDRYETAAKIADRQTYETVILVNTEKSLADGLSASGLSGATKAPILFTQQNKIPADTNRCLKNIKKAYIIGTEDTISKSVEKELDSKNIEVKRIGGEDRLKTSYLIAKEIATIKKVDKVLLTNAYSGEADAMSVSSVATRDGAPIILTDGKSVPFDVKNIQSYCIGSEEIMSNPLVKNTNSVRIEGTDRFETNKNVIDYFFNSADGFYVSDGYQLVDAIAAAPLTKNSPMVLVNDGSDKTVLEGAKNITSVGEINEKVIQQCINASKSNGQPPTITVGSTEIYKGEKFDTGKLNIVAKDNTGKVLPIEVDGFIDTNRVGTYILTLKATDEWGKSTGKRVEIKVLDDKSYDYNSPEFKKMVSTEMYNLINSYRKEKGKEPLVVSSRLEGMANAWSKYMMDKKVFAHYIDGKNAPQVFSEFGMRSEENIAYIYIDSKNVQTTQDAKNLAKAIFEVWKKSPEYNANMLSDEFYSTGFGLYILSDGQVHATQEFLNGNEGSL
;
A
#
# COMPACT_ATOMS: atom_id res chain seq x y z
N MET A 1 27.35 -9.68 70.48
CA MET A 1 26.85 -8.43 69.86
C MET A 1 26.57 -8.72 68.40
N LYS A 2 25.30 -8.65 68.00
CA LYS A 2 24.82 -8.88 66.62
C LYS A 2 25.30 -7.71 65.75
N MET A 3 25.97 -8.00 64.64
CA MET A 3 26.02 -7.07 63.51
C MET A 3 25.46 -7.75 62.26
N ASN A 4 24.54 -7.03 61.65
CA ASN A 4 23.46 -7.51 60.79
C ASN A 4 23.93 -8.03 59.44
N LYS A 5 23.42 -9.21 59.07
CA LYS A 5 23.48 -9.82 57.73
C LYS A 5 22.76 -9.01 56.61
N LYS A 6 22.50 -7.72 56.80
CA LYS A 6 21.80 -6.85 55.84
C LYS A 6 22.71 -5.96 54.98
N ILE A 7 24.03 -6.03 55.14
CA ILE A 7 24.96 -5.16 54.38
C ILE A 7 25.72 -5.91 53.28
N LEU A 8 25.72 -7.25 53.26
CA LEU A 8 26.36 -8.01 52.15
C LEU A 8 25.45 -8.29 50.95
N SER A 9 24.16 -7.93 51.00
CA SER A 9 23.21 -8.17 49.92
C SER A 9 22.93 -6.95 49.03
N LEU A 10 23.57 -5.79 49.29
CA LEU A 10 23.34 -4.57 48.51
C LEU A 10 24.47 -4.24 47.53
N GLY A 11 25.64 -4.88 47.66
CA GLY A 11 26.79 -4.70 46.76
C GLY A 11 26.83 -5.65 45.56
N LEU A 12 25.99 -6.69 45.53
CA LEU A 12 25.97 -7.69 44.45
C LEU A 12 24.72 -7.65 43.57
N ALA A 13 23.81 -6.69 43.82
CA ALA A 13 22.57 -6.52 43.05
C ALA A 13 22.68 -5.45 41.95
N VAL A 14 23.81 -4.71 41.87
CA VAL A 14 23.97 -3.60 40.92
C VAL A 14 24.94 -3.92 39.77
N SER A 15 25.64 -5.07 39.77
CA SER A 15 26.57 -5.43 38.68
C SER A 15 26.05 -6.48 37.69
N LEU A 16 24.76 -6.84 37.73
CA LEU A 16 24.17 -7.89 36.86
C LEU A 16 23.08 -7.40 35.89
N ILE A 17 22.87 -6.09 35.78
CA ILE A 17 21.97 -5.50 34.76
C ILE A 17 22.78 -4.65 33.78
N LEU A 18 23.81 -5.26 33.21
CA LEU A 18 24.30 -4.90 31.87
C LEU A 18 24.39 -6.20 31.08
N VAL A 19 23.28 -6.94 31.03
CA VAL A 19 23.04 -7.77 29.86
C VAL A 19 22.93 -6.78 28.73
N ASN A 20 24.00 -6.65 27.95
CA ASN A 20 23.89 -6.19 26.58
C ASN A 20 22.82 -7.07 25.96
N PHE A 21 21.56 -6.62 25.95
CA PHE A 21 20.63 -7.01 24.92
C PHE A 21 21.30 -6.53 23.64
N LYS A 22 22.17 -7.39 23.07
CA LYS A 22 22.35 -7.37 21.63
C LYS A 22 20.91 -7.47 21.15
N SER A 23 20.40 -6.38 20.60
CA SER A 23 19.30 -6.44 19.67
C SER A 23 19.78 -7.48 18.65
N VAL A 24 19.29 -8.71 18.81
CA VAL A 24 19.28 -9.66 17.72
C VAL A 24 18.32 -8.99 16.77
N ASN A 25 18.87 -8.15 15.89
CA ASN A 25 18.24 -7.90 14.62
C ASN A 25 18.09 -9.29 14.05
N ALA A 26 16.89 -9.86 14.18
CA ALA A 26 16.51 -11.05 13.48
C ALA A 26 16.65 -10.67 12.00
N SER A 27 17.84 -10.94 11.45
CA SER A 27 18.03 -10.95 10.01
C SER A 27 16.98 -11.94 9.55
N SER A 28 15.94 -11.44 8.89
CA SER A 28 14.87 -12.23 8.31
C SER A 28 15.51 -13.04 7.18
N VAL A 29 16.17 -14.14 7.54
CA VAL A 29 16.81 -15.03 6.59
C VAL A 29 15.68 -15.69 5.81
N VAL A 30 15.49 -15.23 4.58
CA VAL A 30 14.65 -15.92 3.60
C VAL A 30 15.34 -17.23 3.27
N GLU A 31 14.69 -18.34 3.56
CA GLU A 31 15.14 -19.64 3.07
C GLU A 31 15.09 -19.61 1.53
N LYS A 32 16.16 -20.06 0.87
CA LYS A 32 16.22 -20.13 -0.60
C LYS A 32 16.27 -21.59 -1.05
N ILE A 33 15.40 -21.94 -1.99
CA ILE A 33 15.34 -23.23 -2.66
C ILE A 33 15.69 -23.02 -4.15
N TYR A 34 16.97 -23.15 -4.47
CA TYR A 34 17.42 -23.07 -5.86
C TYR A 34 18.63 -23.99 -6.09
N GLY A 35 18.72 -24.55 -7.30
CA GLY A 35 19.84 -25.32 -7.79
C GLY A 35 20.61 -24.57 -8.89
N LYS A 36 21.64 -25.22 -9.44
CA LYS A 36 22.38 -24.72 -10.61
C LYS A 36 21.50 -24.63 -11.87
N ASP A 37 20.41 -25.40 -11.89
CA ASP A 37 19.43 -25.47 -12.95
C ASP A 37 18.07 -25.92 -12.39
N ARG A 38 17.04 -25.89 -13.23
CA ARG A 38 15.66 -26.31 -12.89
C ARG A 38 15.56 -27.77 -12.42
N TYR A 39 16.44 -28.65 -12.88
CA TYR A 39 16.41 -30.07 -12.50
C TYR A 39 16.91 -30.25 -11.07
N GLU A 40 17.99 -29.57 -10.70
CA GLU A 40 18.46 -29.53 -9.32
C GLU A 40 17.49 -28.79 -8.39
N THR A 41 16.88 -27.69 -8.83
CA THR A 41 15.82 -27.00 -8.04
C THR A 41 14.67 -27.95 -7.74
N ALA A 42 14.12 -28.63 -8.76
CA ALA A 42 13.05 -29.62 -8.57
C ALA A 42 13.47 -30.78 -7.65
N ALA A 43 14.72 -31.23 -7.76
CA ALA A 43 15.27 -32.27 -6.88
C ALA A 43 15.35 -31.81 -5.41
N LYS A 44 15.82 -30.57 -5.16
CA LYS A 44 15.85 -29.98 -3.81
C LYS A 44 14.45 -29.77 -3.22
N ILE A 45 13.44 -29.55 -4.07
CA ILE A 45 12.04 -29.46 -3.66
C ILE A 45 11.51 -30.85 -3.28
N ALA A 46 11.83 -31.87 -4.07
CA ALA A 46 11.47 -33.26 -3.79
C ALA A 46 12.09 -33.74 -2.47
N ASP A 47 13.34 -33.38 -2.19
CA ASP A 47 14.06 -33.73 -0.95
C ASP A 47 13.36 -33.20 0.33
N ARG A 48 12.40 -32.27 0.22
CA ARG A 48 11.57 -31.78 1.35
C ARG A 48 10.29 -32.59 1.58
N GLN A 49 10.09 -33.67 0.82
CA GLN A 49 8.90 -34.50 0.87
C GLN A 49 9.29 -35.97 1.07
N THR A 50 8.37 -36.75 1.63
CA THR A 50 8.45 -38.21 1.59
C THR A 50 7.47 -38.71 0.54
N TYR A 51 7.95 -39.48 -0.44
CA TYR A 51 7.16 -39.88 -1.59
C TYR A 51 7.61 -41.26 -2.12
N GLU A 52 6.66 -42.01 -2.67
CA GLU A 52 6.90 -43.27 -3.39
C GLU A 52 6.42 -43.17 -4.85
N THR A 53 5.82 -42.04 -5.23
CA THR A 53 5.33 -41.72 -6.56
C THR A 53 5.96 -40.42 -7.02
N VAL A 54 6.28 -40.29 -8.30
CA VAL A 54 6.78 -39.04 -8.91
C VAL A 54 5.95 -38.66 -10.13
N ILE A 55 5.95 -37.38 -10.48
CA ILE A 55 5.38 -36.88 -11.73
C ILE A 55 6.51 -36.28 -12.57
N LEU A 56 6.67 -36.74 -13.80
CA LEU A 56 7.68 -36.26 -14.74
C LEU A 56 7.06 -35.34 -15.79
N VAL A 57 7.62 -34.14 -15.92
CA VAL A 57 7.23 -33.12 -16.89
C VAL A 57 8.44 -32.73 -17.74
N ASN A 58 8.24 -32.54 -19.06
CA ASN A 58 9.30 -32.01 -19.91
C ASN A 58 9.30 -30.47 -19.87
N THR A 59 10.47 -29.91 -19.58
CA THR A 59 10.65 -28.45 -19.47
C THR A 59 10.99 -27.75 -20.80
N GLU A 60 11.31 -28.49 -21.86
CA GLU A 60 11.72 -27.97 -23.17
C GLU A 60 10.55 -27.81 -24.14
N LYS A 61 9.54 -28.69 -24.05
CA LYS A 61 8.43 -28.74 -25.04
C LYS A 61 7.03 -28.54 -24.46
N SER A 62 6.83 -28.75 -23.16
CA SER A 62 5.48 -28.87 -22.59
C SER A 62 5.36 -28.34 -21.17
N LEU A 63 6.03 -27.22 -20.85
CA LEU A 63 5.91 -26.65 -19.50
C LEU A 63 4.45 -26.34 -19.14
N ALA A 64 3.65 -25.95 -20.15
CA ALA A 64 2.21 -25.73 -20.02
C ALA A 64 1.42 -26.98 -19.60
N ASP A 65 1.82 -28.19 -20.03
CA ASP A 65 1.17 -29.43 -19.58
C ASP A 65 1.44 -29.66 -18.08
N GLY A 66 2.62 -29.26 -17.61
CA GLY A 66 3.03 -29.30 -16.20
C GLY A 66 2.17 -28.45 -15.26
N LEU A 67 1.59 -27.34 -15.75
CA LEU A 67 0.71 -26.49 -14.94
C LEU A 67 -0.51 -27.27 -14.42
N SER A 68 -1.05 -28.16 -15.26
CA SER A 68 -2.20 -29.01 -14.89
C SER A 68 -1.85 -30.18 -13.98
N ALA A 69 -0.57 -30.50 -13.79
CA ALA A 69 -0.11 -31.61 -12.97
C ALA A 69 -0.20 -31.34 -11.45
N SER A 70 -0.34 -30.08 -11.03
CA SER A 70 -0.42 -29.70 -9.60
C SER A 70 -1.53 -30.43 -8.84
N GLY A 71 -2.71 -30.56 -9.45
CA GLY A 71 -3.82 -31.32 -8.87
C GLY A 71 -3.51 -32.80 -8.67
N LEU A 72 -2.82 -33.42 -9.65
CA LEU A 72 -2.39 -34.81 -9.57
C LEU A 72 -1.31 -35.00 -8.52
N SER A 73 -0.38 -34.05 -8.42
CA SER A 73 0.63 -34.02 -7.35
C SER A 73 -0.04 -34.02 -5.98
N GLY A 74 -1.03 -33.16 -5.76
CA GLY A 74 -1.82 -33.13 -4.53
C GLY A 74 -2.56 -34.44 -4.24
N ALA A 75 -3.20 -35.02 -5.26
CA ALA A 75 -3.96 -36.27 -5.13
C ALA A 75 -3.07 -37.49 -4.83
N THR A 76 -1.85 -37.52 -5.37
CA THR A 76 -0.90 -38.63 -5.22
C THR A 76 0.17 -38.41 -4.15
N LYS A 77 0.27 -37.19 -3.61
CA LYS A 77 1.36 -36.72 -2.73
C LYS A 77 2.74 -36.92 -3.37
N ALA A 78 2.83 -36.66 -4.68
CA ALA A 78 4.03 -36.88 -5.48
C ALA A 78 4.70 -35.54 -5.83
N PRO A 79 6.04 -35.42 -5.74
CA PRO A 79 6.74 -34.25 -6.26
C PRO A 79 6.65 -34.21 -7.79
N ILE A 80 6.74 -32.99 -8.32
CA ILE A 80 6.88 -32.74 -9.76
C ILE A 80 8.39 -32.61 -10.04
N LEU A 81 8.90 -33.51 -10.87
CA LEU A 81 10.28 -33.54 -11.32
C LEU A 81 10.34 -33.29 -12.83
N PHE A 82 11.52 -32.84 -13.27
CA PHE A 82 11.73 -32.44 -14.64
C PHE A 82 12.59 -33.41 -15.43
N THR A 83 12.25 -33.63 -16.70
CA THR A 83 13.00 -34.46 -17.64
C THR A 83 13.24 -33.72 -18.95
N GLN A 84 14.14 -34.25 -19.78
CA GLN A 84 14.27 -33.87 -21.19
C GLN A 84 13.49 -34.86 -22.06
N GLN A 85 13.35 -34.56 -23.35
CA GLN A 85 12.59 -35.42 -24.27
C GLN A 85 13.08 -36.87 -24.27
N ASN A 86 14.40 -37.09 -24.30
CA ASN A 86 15.01 -38.41 -24.49
C ASN A 86 15.90 -38.87 -23.33
N LYS A 87 15.95 -38.12 -22.23
CA LYS A 87 16.91 -38.32 -21.15
C LYS A 87 16.35 -37.87 -19.81
N ILE A 88 16.58 -38.67 -18.78
CA ILE A 88 16.39 -38.28 -17.38
C ILE A 88 17.69 -37.61 -16.88
N PRO A 89 17.67 -36.31 -16.50
CA PRO A 89 18.85 -35.64 -15.95
C PRO A 89 19.33 -36.27 -14.65
N ALA A 90 20.61 -36.09 -14.32
CA ALA A 90 21.23 -36.75 -13.17
C ALA A 90 20.55 -36.39 -11.83
N ASP A 91 20.19 -35.11 -11.65
CA ASP A 91 19.50 -34.62 -10.46
C ASP A 91 18.09 -35.21 -10.32
N THR A 92 17.37 -35.37 -11.43
CA THR A 92 16.07 -36.07 -11.46
C THR A 92 16.24 -37.55 -11.15
N ASN A 93 17.22 -38.22 -11.78
CA ASN A 93 17.46 -39.64 -11.58
C ASN A 93 17.85 -39.98 -10.12
N ARG A 94 18.53 -39.05 -9.42
CA ARG A 94 18.80 -39.19 -7.97
C ARG A 94 17.51 -39.34 -7.16
N CYS A 95 16.47 -38.59 -7.53
CA CYS A 95 15.17 -38.57 -6.87
C CYS A 95 14.31 -39.81 -7.16
N LEU A 96 14.74 -40.67 -8.09
CA LEU A 96 14.03 -41.89 -8.49
C LEU A 96 14.41 -43.14 -7.65
N LYS A 97 15.21 -42.97 -6.59
CA LYS A 97 15.53 -44.07 -5.69
C LYS A 97 14.31 -44.47 -4.86
N ASN A 98 14.03 -45.77 -4.78
CA ASN A 98 12.90 -46.35 -4.03
C ASN A 98 11.51 -45.86 -4.47
N ILE A 99 11.39 -45.42 -5.72
CA ILE A 99 10.10 -45.02 -6.31
C ILE A 99 9.37 -46.25 -6.84
N LYS A 100 8.07 -46.32 -6.57
CA LYS A 100 7.19 -47.40 -7.02
C LYS A 100 6.46 -47.05 -8.30
N LYS A 101 6.10 -45.78 -8.47
CA LYS A 101 5.28 -45.30 -9.59
C LYS A 101 5.76 -43.97 -10.15
N ALA A 102 5.74 -43.84 -11.47
CA ALA A 102 6.00 -42.58 -12.16
C ALA A 102 4.85 -42.25 -13.12
N TYR A 103 4.30 -41.05 -12.97
CA TYR A 103 3.42 -40.46 -13.98
C TYR A 103 4.26 -39.68 -14.99
N ILE A 104 4.06 -39.93 -16.27
CA ILE A 104 4.67 -39.14 -17.35
C ILE A 104 3.60 -38.24 -17.95
N ILE A 105 3.81 -36.93 -17.91
CA ILE A 105 2.86 -35.96 -18.46
C ILE A 105 3.30 -35.53 -19.85
N GLY A 106 2.45 -35.82 -20.85
CA GLY A 106 2.69 -35.53 -22.26
C GLY A 106 2.79 -36.78 -23.16
N THR A 107 2.76 -36.55 -24.47
CA THR A 107 2.87 -37.60 -25.49
C THR A 107 4.30 -38.13 -25.62
N GLU A 108 4.50 -39.15 -26.46
CA GLU A 108 5.83 -39.69 -26.79
C GLU A 108 6.74 -38.64 -27.47
N ASP A 109 6.16 -37.67 -28.19
CA ASP A 109 6.91 -36.58 -28.80
C ASP A 109 7.47 -35.59 -27.77
N THR A 110 6.80 -35.52 -26.62
CA THR A 110 7.19 -34.70 -25.48
C THR A 110 8.18 -35.44 -24.59
N ILE A 111 7.89 -36.67 -24.18
CA ILE A 111 8.80 -37.52 -23.40
C ILE A 111 8.82 -38.88 -24.08
N SER A 112 9.93 -39.28 -24.66
CA SER A 112 9.97 -40.45 -25.53
C SER A 112 9.94 -41.77 -24.76
N LYS A 113 9.75 -42.85 -25.50
CA LYS A 113 9.80 -44.23 -24.96
C LYS A 113 11.16 -44.61 -24.36
N SER A 114 12.25 -43.88 -24.66
CA SER A 114 13.54 -44.18 -24.01
C SER A 114 13.48 -43.85 -22.51
N VAL A 115 12.81 -42.76 -22.13
CA VAL A 115 12.60 -42.38 -20.73
C VAL A 115 11.72 -43.40 -20.01
N GLU A 116 10.66 -43.88 -20.65
CA GLU A 116 9.82 -44.96 -20.11
C GLU A 116 10.63 -46.22 -19.83
N LYS A 117 11.39 -46.69 -20.82
CA LYS A 117 12.24 -47.88 -20.68
C LYS A 117 13.27 -47.73 -19.58
N GLU A 118 13.82 -46.52 -19.40
CA GLU A 118 14.75 -46.23 -18.30
C GLU A 118 14.06 -46.37 -16.94
N LEU A 119 12.81 -45.91 -16.78
CA LEU A 119 12.02 -46.07 -15.55
C LEU A 119 11.64 -47.54 -15.31
N ASP A 120 11.19 -48.25 -16.35
CA ASP A 120 10.85 -49.68 -16.27
C ASP A 120 12.05 -50.51 -15.82
N SER A 121 13.26 -50.20 -16.31
CA SER A 121 14.50 -50.87 -15.91
C SER A 121 14.86 -50.70 -14.43
N LYS A 122 14.26 -49.70 -13.76
CA LYS A 122 14.36 -49.45 -12.32
C LYS A 122 13.21 -50.10 -11.53
N ASN A 123 12.36 -50.90 -12.18
CA ASN A 123 11.14 -51.50 -11.63
C ASN A 123 10.11 -50.46 -11.13
N ILE A 124 10.02 -49.31 -11.82
CA ILE A 124 9.04 -48.27 -11.53
C ILE A 124 7.81 -48.49 -12.43
N GLU A 125 6.61 -48.57 -11.87
CA GLU A 125 5.36 -48.61 -12.65
C GLU A 125 5.17 -47.27 -13.38
N VAL A 126 5.18 -47.28 -14.72
CA VAL A 126 4.99 -46.08 -15.52
C VAL A 126 3.55 -45.93 -15.98
N LYS A 127 2.97 -44.74 -15.76
CA LYS A 127 1.67 -44.35 -16.32
C LYS A 127 1.78 -43.04 -17.08
N ARG A 128 1.68 -43.10 -18.41
CA ARG A 128 1.65 -41.91 -19.26
C ARG A 128 0.25 -41.28 -19.32
N ILE A 129 0.21 -39.97 -19.25
CA ILE A 129 -0.98 -39.15 -19.43
C ILE A 129 -0.65 -38.03 -20.43
N GLY A 130 -1.07 -38.20 -21.69
CA GLY A 130 -0.87 -37.21 -22.74
C GLY A 130 -2.02 -37.25 -23.74
N GLY A 131 -2.61 -36.09 -24.02
CA GLY A 131 -3.62 -35.88 -25.03
C GLY A 131 -3.03 -35.36 -26.35
N GLU A 132 -3.90 -35.19 -27.35
CA GLU A 132 -3.53 -34.57 -28.64
C GLU A 132 -3.10 -33.10 -28.50
N ASP A 133 -3.57 -32.43 -27.45
CA ASP A 133 -3.19 -31.08 -27.07
C ASP A 133 -3.20 -30.90 -25.54
N ARG A 134 -2.82 -29.70 -25.08
CA ARG A 134 -2.78 -29.36 -23.65
C ARG A 134 -4.15 -29.37 -22.98
N LEU A 135 -5.24 -29.08 -23.72
CA LEU A 135 -6.60 -29.15 -23.17
C LEU A 135 -6.93 -30.60 -22.85
N LYS A 136 -6.71 -31.50 -23.82
CA LYS A 136 -6.97 -32.92 -23.67
C LYS A 136 -6.09 -33.57 -22.61
N THR A 137 -4.81 -33.19 -22.53
CA THR A 137 -3.91 -33.62 -21.44
C THR A 137 -4.50 -33.25 -20.07
N SER A 138 -4.97 -32.00 -19.89
CA SER A 138 -5.58 -31.57 -18.63
C SER A 138 -6.85 -32.38 -18.28
N TYR A 139 -7.66 -32.74 -19.28
CA TYR A 139 -8.86 -33.55 -19.06
C TYR A 139 -8.51 -35.00 -18.66
N LEU A 140 -7.45 -35.57 -19.24
CA LEU A 140 -6.97 -36.91 -18.87
C LEU A 140 -6.37 -36.92 -17.46
N ILE A 141 -5.67 -35.86 -17.07
CA ILE A 141 -5.20 -35.67 -15.69
C ILE A 141 -6.39 -35.60 -14.72
N ALA A 142 -7.44 -34.85 -15.07
CA ALA A 142 -8.65 -34.77 -14.25
C ALA A 142 -9.34 -36.14 -14.09
N LYS A 143 -9.40 -36.94 -15.16
CA LYS A 143 -9.90 -38.32 -15.09
C LYS A 143 -9.05 -39.18 -14.17
N GLU A 144 -7.72 -39.04 -14.23
CA GLU A 144 -6.84 -39.78 -13.33
C GLU A 144 -7.08 -39.42 -11.87
N ILE A 145 -7.16 -38.12 -11.55
CA ILE A 145 -7.48 -37.64 -10.20
C ILE A 145 -8.80 -38.25 -9.72
N ALA A 146 -9.82 -38.32 -10.59
CA ALA A 146 -11.11 -38.92 -10.27
C ALA A 146 -11.05 -40.44 -9.95
N THR A 147 -10.01 -41.15 -10.40
CA THR A 147 -9.78 -42.56 -9.99
C THR A 147 -9.14 -42.68 -8.60
N ILE A 148 -8.49 -41.62 -8.13
CA ILE A 148 -7.77 -41.58 -6.85
C ILE A 148 -8.68 -41.05 -5.75
N LYS A 149 -9.47 -40.01 -6.04
CA LYS A 149 -10.39 -39.39 -5.10
C LYS A 149 -11.60 -38.77 -5.80
N LYS A 150 -12.66 -38.50 -5.02
CA LYS A 150 -13.82 -37.73 -5.52
C LYS A 150 -13.37 -36.33 -5.94
N VAL A 151 -13.79 -35.91 -7.13
CA VAL A 151 -13.62 -34.53 -7.63
C VAL A 151 -14.88 -33.74 -7.28
N ASP A 152 -14.75 -32.82 -6.33
CA ASP A 152 -15.78 -31.89 -5.87
C ASP A 152 -15.45 -30.42 -6.15
N LYS A 153 -14.24 -30.15 -6.65
CA LYS A 153 -13.76 -28.85 -7.10
C LYS A 153 -13.03 -28.95 -8.43
N VAL A 154 -13.20 -27.97 -9.31
CA VAL A 154 -12.38 -27.77 -10.52
C VAL A 154 -11.91 -26.32 -10.63
N LEU A 155 -10.74 -26.14 -11.22
CA LEU A 155 -10.12 -24.83 -11.47
C LEU A 155 -9.94 -24.67 -12.99
N LEU A 156 -10.64 -23.72 -13.61
CA LEU A 156 -10.61 -23.49 -15.05
C LEU A 156 -9.66 -22.33 -15.38
N THR A 157 -8.72 -22.55 -16.28
CA THR A 157 -7.80 -21.49 -16.76
C THR A 157 -7.65 -21.53 -18.28
N ASN A 158 -7.19 -20.43 -18.87
CA ASN A 158 -6.96 -20.38 -20.32
C ASN A 158 -5.67 -21.16 -20.68
N ALA A 159 -5.78 -22.03 -21.68
CA ALA A 159 -4.70 -22.89 -22.13
C ALA A 159 -3.57 -22.13 -22.84
N TYR A 160 -3.84 -20.97 -23.42
CA TYR A 160 -2.95 -20.26 -24.35
C TYR A 160 -2.44 -18.92 -23.79
N SER A 161 -3.24 -18.24 -22.96
CA SER A 161 -2.90 -16.95 -22.35
C SER A 161 -2.92 -16.96 -20.82
N GLY A 162 -3.30 -18.08 -20.19
CA GLY A 162 -3.53 -18.19 -18.75
C GLY A 162 -2.47 -18.98 -17.98
N GLU A 163 -1.22 -19.02 -18.43
CA GLU A 163 -0.17 -19.81 -17.76
C GLU A 163 0.09 -19.34 -16.32
N ALA A 164 0.14 -18.02 -16.11
CA ALA A 164 0.31 -17.45 -14.78
C ALA A 164 -0.96 -17.61 -13.91
N ASP A 165 -2.14 -17.63 -14.52
CA ASP A 165 -3.41 -17.91 -13.84
C ASP A 165 -3.47 -19.36 -13.36
N ALA A 166 -3.03 -20.31 -14.19
CA ALA A 166 -2.89 -21.72 -13.83
C ALA A 166 -1.86 -21.90 -12.69
N MET A 167 -0.73 -21.20 -12.75
CA MET A 167 0.25 -21.23 -11.67
C MET A 167 -0.32 -20.63 -10.38
N SER A 168 -1.14 -19.58 -10.46
CA SER A 168 -1.76 -18.93 -9.29
C SER A 168 -2.64 -19.88 -8.49
N VAL A 169 -3.37 -20.78 -9.17
CA VAL A 169 -4.20 -21.79 -8.49
C VAL A 169 -3.50 -23.12 -8.23
N SER A 170 -2.22 -23.28 -8.59
CA SER A 170 -1.46 -24.52 -8.35
C SER A 170 -1.45 -24.92 -6.87
N SER A 171 -1.28 -23.95 -5.97
CA SER A 171 -1.28 -24.17 -4.51
C SER A 171 -2.64 -24.71 -4.03
N VAL A 172 -3.74 -24.17 -4.58
CA VAL A 172 -5.11 -24.63 -4.30
C VAL A 172 -5.32 -26.04 -4.85
N ALA A 173 -4.87 -26.28 -6.09
CA ALA A 173 -4.97 -27.56 -6.77
C ALA A 173 -4.23 -28.66 -6.01
N THR A 174 -3.01 -28.40 -5.56
CA THR A 174 -2.23 -29.32 -4.71
C THR A 174 -2.91 -29.55 -3.37
N ARG A 175 -3.33 -28.48 -2.67
CA ARG A 175 -3.92 -28.61 -1.33
C ARG A 175 -5.16 -29.50 -1.36
N ASP A 176 -6.03 -29.24 -2.33
CA ASP A 176 -7.35 -29.83 -2.44
C ASP A 176 -7.34 -31.09 -3.31
N GLY A 177 -6.23 -31.41 -4.00
CA GLY A 177 -6.19 -32.46 -5.03
C GLY A 177 -7.21 -32.20 -6.13
N ALA A 178 -7.40 -30.93 -6.51
CA ALA A 178 -8.39 -30.50 -7.48
C ALA A 178 -7.76 -30.38 -8.87
N PRO A 179 -8.42 -30.87 -9.95
CA PRO A 179 -7.91 -30.71 -11.30
C PRO A 179 -7.89 -29.24 -11.74
N ILE A 180 -6.79 -28.85 -12.38
CA ILE A 180 -6.72 -27.65 -13.22
C ILE A 180 -7.08 -28.07 -14.64
N ILE A 181 -8.17 -27.51 -15.15
CA ILE A 181 -8.71 -27.74 -16.47
C ILE A 181 -8.31 -26.59 -17.37
N LEU A 182 -7.57 -26.90 -18.43
CA LEU A 182 -7.20 -25.91 -19.45
C LEU A 182 -8.33 -25.81 -20.49
N THR A 183 -8.70 -24.58 -20.84
CA THR A 183 -9.80 -24.28 -21.78
C THR A 183 -9.35 -23.29 -22.85
N ASP A 184 -10.14 -23.15 -23.92
CA ASP A 184 -9.94 -22.10 -24.93
C ASP A 184 -10.50 -20.72 -24.51
N GLY A 185 -11.02 -20.62 -23.28
CA GLY A 185 -11.69 -19.42 -22.76
C GLY A 185 -13.17 -19.33 -23.09
N LYS A 186 -13.71 -20.22 -23.92
CA LYS A 186 -15.10 -20.15 -24.41
C LYS A 186 -15.98 -21.26 -23.87
N SER A 187 -15.44 -22.48 -23.79
CA SER A 187 -16.23 -23.64 -23.36
C SER A 187 -15.36 -24.77 -22.81
N VAL A 188 -16.00 -25.71 -22.12
CA VAL A 188 -15.44 -27.02 -21.76
C VAL A 188 -16.39 -28.11 -22.27
N PRO A 189 -15.89 -29.28 -22.71
CA PRO A 189 -16.72 -30.31 -23.36
C PRO A 189 -17.49 -31.20 -22.36
N PHE A 190 -17.55 -30.83 -21.08
CA PHE A 190 -18.21 -31.60 -20.02
C PHE A 190 -18.92 -30.69 -19.03
N ASP A 191 -19.88 -31.24 -18.31
CA ASP A 191 -20.64 -30.52 -17.30
C ASP A 191 -19.88 -30.47 -15.97
N VAL A 192 -19.86 -29.29 -15.35
CA VAL A 192 -19.26 -29.04 -14.04
C VAL A 192 -20.26 -28.39 -13.06
N LYS A 193 -21.55 -28.29 -13.41
CA LYS A 193 -22.56 -27.57 -12.60
C LYS A 193 -22.74 -28.10 -11.18
N ASN A 194 -22.52 -29.40 -10.98
CA ASN A 194 -22.61 -30.04 -9.66
C ASN A 194 -21.26 -30.13 -8.93
N ILE A 195 -20.26 -29.41 -9.42
CA ILE A 195 -18.90 -29.36 -8.88
C ILE A 195 -18.60 -27.90 -8.55
N GLN A 196 -17.89 -27.64 -7.45
CA GLN A 196 -17.46 -26.28 -7.15
C GLN A 196 -16.47 -25.83 -8.23
N SER A 197 -16.89 -24.88 -9.06
CA SER A 197 -16.11 -24.44 -10.22
C SER A 197 -15.57 -23.03 -10.01
N TYR A 198 -14.31 -22.82 -10.38
CA TYR A 198 -13.66 -21.52 -10.35
C TYR A 198 -13.07 -21.22 -11.72
N CYS A 199 -13.27 -20.00 -12.21
CA CYS A 199 -12.76 -19.54 -13.49
C CYS A 199 -11.73 -18.44 -13.24
N ILE A 200 -10.48 -18.69 -13.60
CA ILE A 200 -9.37 -17.79 -13.29
C ILE A 200 -8.96 -17.02 -14.54
N GLY A 201 -8.90 -15.70 -14.42
CA GLY A 201 -8.57 -14.79 -15.51
C GLY A 201 -9.74 -13.89 -15.91
N SER A 202 -9.41 -12.85 -16.66
CA SER A 202 -10.35 -11.79 -17.04
C SER A 202 -11.41 -12.26 -18.04
N GLU A 203 -12.45 -11.44 -18.26
CA GLU A 203 -13.45 -11.70 -19.31
C GLU A 203 -12.85 -11.87 -20.71
N GLU A 204 -11.76 -11.14 -21.01
CA GLU A 204 -11.10 -11.15 -22.32
C GLU A 204 -10.58 -12.56 -22.69
N ILE A 205 -9.99 -13.25 -21.72
CA ILE A 205 -9.39 -14.57 -21.93
C ILE A 205 -10.28 -15.72 -21.45
N MET A 206 -11.27 -15.44 -20.60
CA MET A 206 -12.21 -16.41 -20.07
C MET A 206 -13.61 -15.80 -20.13
N SER A 207 -14.38 -16.12 -21.15
CA SER A 207 -15.63 -15.44 -21.49
C SER A 207 -16.74 -15.59 -20.44
N ASN A 208 -17.64 -14.60 -20.35
CA ASN A 208 -18.82 -14.67 -19.47
C ASN A 208 -19.77 -15.87 -19.77
N PRO A 209 -19.98 -16.28 -21.03
CA PRO A 209 -20.69 -17.52 -21.33
C PRO A 209 -20.04 -18.76 -20.70
N LEU A 210 -18.71 -18.89 -20.72
CA LEU A 210 -18.01 -20.00 -20.05
C LEU A 210 -18.33 -20.01 -18.55
N VAL A 211 -18.16 -18.87 -17.87
CA VAL A 211 -18.42 -18.73 -16.43
C VAL A 211 -19.87 -19.10 -16.09
N LYS A 212 -20.82 -18.57 -16.85
CA LYS A 212 -22.26 -18.85 -16.65
C LYS A 212 -22.59 -20.33 -16.88
N ASN A 213 -22.08 -20.93 -17.96
CA ASN A 213 -22.40 -22.31 -18.31
C ASN A 213 -21.80 -23.33 -17.33
N THR A 214 -20.65 -22.98 -16.73
CA THR A 214 -19.95 -23.80 -15.74
C THR A 214 -20.36 -23.50 -14.30
N ASN A 215 -21.23 -22.50 -14.08
CA ASN A 215 -21.57 -22.00 -12.74
C ASN A 215 -20.31 -21.68 -11.90
N SER A 216 -19.31 -21.08 -12.54
CA SER A 216 -18.02 -20.80 -11.91
C SER A 216 -18.03 -19.49 -11.11
N VAL A 217 -17.28 -19.47 -10.02
CA VAL A 217 -16.85 -18.20 -9.39
C VAL A 217 -15.64 -17.67 -10.16
N ARG A 218 -15.73 -16.45 -10.71
CA ARG A 218 -14.60 -15.79 -11.36
C ARG A 218 -13.64 -15.23 -10.31
N ILE A 219 -12.34 -15.45 -10.50
CA ILE A 219 -11.26 -14.74 -9.80
C ILE A 219 -10.32 -14.18 -10.87
N GLU A 220 -10.14 -12.86 -10.88
CA GLU A 220 -9.38 -12.15 -11.91
C GLU A 220 -8.58 -11.00 -11.30
N GLY A 221 -7.67 -10.44 -12.09
CA GLY A 221 -6.90 -9.24 -11.79
C GLY A 221 -6.53 -8.53 -13.09
N THR A 222 -6.07 -7.29 -12.99
CA THR A 222 -5.61 -6.49 -14.14
C THR A 222 -4.30 -7.01 -14.72
N ASP A 223 -3.53 -7.74 -13.93
CA ASP A 223 -2.34 -8.48 -14.36
C ASP A 223 -2.18 -9.82 -13.61
N ARG A 224 -1.11 -10.55 -13.92
CA ARG A 224 -0.81 -11.85 -13.31
C ARG A 224 -0.55 -11.80 -11.80
N PHE A 225 -0.03 -10.68 -11.30
CA PHE A 225 0.33 -10.51 -9.89
C PHE A 225 -0.94 -10.22 -9.09
N GLU A 226 -1.84 -9.39 -9.62
CA GLU A 226 -3.14 -9.14 -9.02
C GLU A 226 -4.04 -10.39 -9.06
N THR A 227 -4.07 -11.14 -10.17
CA THR A 227 -4.80 -12.43 -10.19
C THR A 227 -4.23 -13.39 -9.14
N ASN A 228 -2.90 -13.49 -9.02
CA ASN A 228 -2.26 -14.33 -8.00
C ASN A 228 -2.65 -13.90 -6.58
N LYS A 229 -2.58 -12.61 -6.28
CA LYS A 229 -3.02 -12.03 -5.01
C LYS A 229 -4.49 -12.35 -4.72
N ASN A 230 -5.39 -12.12 -5.68
CA ASN A 230 -6.82 -12.34 -5.49
C ASN A 230 -7.16 -13.83 -5.28
N VAL A 231 -6.42 -14.74 -5.92
CA VAL A 231 -6.50 -16.18 -5.63
C VAL A 231 -6.06 -16.49 -4.20
N ILE A 232 -4.96 -15.89 -3.74
CA ILE A 232 -4.45 -16.09 -2.38
C ILE A 232 -5.43 -15.54 -1.35
N ASP A 233 -5.92 -14.31 -1.52
CA ASP A 233 -6.88 -13.67 -0.63
C ASP A 233 -8.16 -14.51 -0.51
N TYR A 234 -8.62 -15.11 -1.62
CA TYR A 234 -9.83 -15.93 -1.64
C TYR A 234 -9.63 -17.29 -0.94
N PHE A 235 -8.52 -17.98 -1.18
CA PHE A 235 -8.34 -19.38 -0.73
C PHE A 235 -7.46 -19.55 0.51
N PHE A 236 -6.68 -18.54 0.90
CA PHE A 236 -5.63 -18.62 1.92
C PHE A 236 -5.65 -17.43 2.87
N ASN A 237 -6.85 -16.95 3.24
CA ASN A 237 -7.06 -15.80 4.13
C ASN A 237 -6.40 -15.88 5.53
N SER A 238 -5.91 -17.06 5.92
CA SER A 238 -5.28 -17.35 7.21
C SER A 238 -3.81 -17.75 7.07
N ALA A 239 -3.24 -17.72 5.86
CA ALA A 239 -1.84 -18.01 5.66
C ALA A 239 -0.97 -16.92 6.30
N ASP A 240 0.01 -17.35 7.09
CA ASP A 240 1.01 -16.48 7.71
C ASP A 240 2.43 -16.84 7.24
N GLY A 241 2.55 -17.71 6.25
CA GLY A 241 3.79 -18.15 5.62
C GLY A 241 3.61 -18.33 4.12
N PHE A 242 4.61 -17.92 3.33
CA PHE A 242 4.49 -17.82 1.88
C PHE A 242 5.74 -18.34 1.17
N TYR A 243 5.52 -19.01 0.03
CA TYR A 243 6.58 -19.19 -0.96
C TYR A 243 6.55 -18.03 -1.95
N VAL A 244 7.72 -17.58 -2.41
CA VAL A 244 7.83 -16.56 -3.48
C VAL A 244 8.59 -17.14 -4.66
N SER A 245 8.13 -16.88 -5.88
CA SER A 245 8.79 -17.28 -7.13
C SER A 245 8.66 -16.16 -8.18
N ASP A 246 9.58 -16.12 -9.14
CA ASP A 246 9.48 -15.19 -10.26
C ASP A 246 8.16 -15.37 -11.04
N GLY A 247 7.48 -14.26 -11.31
CA GLY A 247 6.17 -14.27 -11.98
C GLY A 247 6.21 -14.44 -13.50
N TYR A 248 7.39 -14.44 -14.13
CA TYR A 248 7.57 -14.63 -15.58
C TYR A 248 8.22 -15.97 -15.91
N GLN A 249 9.15 -16.46 -15.07
CA GLN A 249 9.80 -17.76 -15.18
C GLN A 249 9.11 -18.79 -14.26
N LEU A 250 7.98 -19.33 -14.73
CA LEU A 250 7.09 -20.17 -13.89
C LEU A 250 7.60 -21.60 -13.63
N VAL A 251 8.73 -22.01 -14.24
CA VAL A 251 9.22 -23.40 -14.15
C VAL A 251 9.52 -23.83 -12.72
N ASP A 252 10.19 -22.99 -11.93
CA ASP A 252 10.52 -23.32 -10.54
C ASP A 252 9.27 -23.29 -9.65
N ALA A 253 8.33 -22.39 -9.97
CA ALA A 253 7.05 -22.28 -9.31
C ALA A 253 6.23 -23.59 -9.47
N ILE A 254 6.21 -24.18 -10.67
CA ILE A 254 5.55 -25.48 -10.94
C ILE A 254 6.17 -26.59 -10.10
N ALA A 255 7.50 -26.67 -10.04
CA ALA A 255 8.17 -27.70 -9.24
C ALA A 255 7.82 -27.58 -7.75
N ALA A 256 7.60 -26.36 -7.24
CA ALA A 256 7.28 -26.07 -5.84
C ALA A 256 5.80 -26.17 -5.49
N ALA A 257 4.89 -26.27 -6.46
CA ALA A 257 3.47 -26.49 -6.22
C ALA A 257 3.14 -27.60 -5.19
N PRO A 258 3.88 -28.72 -5.08
CA PRO A 258 3.64 -29.75 -4.06
C PRO A 258 3.91 -29.28 -2.61
N LEU A 259 4.77 -28.28 -2.40
CA LEU A 259 5.09 -27.72 -1.07
C LEU A 259 4.11 -26.64 -0.62
N THR A 260 3.36 -26.03 -1.53
CA THR A 260 2.59 -24.81 -1.27
C THR A 260 1.19 -25.06 -0.74
N LYS A 261 0.96 -26.25 -0.16
CA LYS A 261 -0.35 -26.72 0.31
C LYS A 261 -0.97 -25.80 1.38
N ASN A 262 -0.17 -25.34 2.33
CA ASN A 262 -0.64 -24.48 3.43
C ASN A 262 -0.05 -23.05 3.36
N SER A 263 1.07 -22.91 2.64
CA SER A 263 1.75 -21.65 2.41
C SER A 263 1.71 -21.37 0.92
N PRO A 264 0.86 -20.44 0.45
CA PRO A 264 0.64 -20.29 -0.98
C PRO A 264 1.87 -19.72 -1.69
N MET A 265 1.96 -20.00 -2.99
CA MET A 265 2.95 -19.40 -3.88
C MET A 265 2.51 -17.99 -4.31
N VAL A 266 3.33 -17.01 -3.96
CA VAL A 266 3.23 -15.62 -4.42
C VAL A 266 4.13 -15.43 -5.64
N LEU A 267 3.55 -14.98 -6.74
CA LEU A 267 4.31 -14.60 -7.93
C LEU A 267 4.83 -13.17 -7.75
N VAL A 268 6.14 -12.97 -7.95
CA VAL A 268 6.79 -11.67 -7.71
C VAL A 268 7.68 -11.25 -8.87
N ASN A 269 7.79 -9.95 -9.07
CA ASN A 269 8.85 -9.26 -9.84
C ASN A 269 9.02 -7.82 -9.29
N ASP A 270 10.01 -7.07 -9.80
CA ASP A 270 10.13 -5.64 -9.56
C ASP A 270 8.85 -4.92 -10.04
N GLY A 271 8.31 -4.04 -9.20
CA GLY A 271 7.05 -3.34 -9.46
C GLY A 271 5.77 -4.15 -9.22
N SER A 272 5.82 -5.47 -8.99
CA SER A 272 4.64 -6.25 -8.60
C SER A 272 4.13 -5.89 -7.20
N ASP A 273 2.81 -6.00 -7.00
CA ASP A 273 2.15 -5.87 -5.69
C ASP A 273 2.62 -7.00 -4.74
N LYS A 274 3.10 -6.62 -3.56
CA LYS A 274 3.60 -7.53 -2.51
C LYS A 274 2.80 -7.44 -1.21
N THR A 275 1.65 -6.77 -1.24
CA THR A 275 0.79 -6.56 -0.06
C THR A 275 0.28 -7.87 0.54
N VAL A 276 0.16 -8.94 -0.26
CA VAL A 276 -0.17 -10.29 0.21
C VAL A 276 0.83 -10.85 1.22
N LEU A 277 2.07 -10.35 1.22
CA LEU A 277 3.12 -10.78 2.14
C LEU A 277 3.07 -10.05 3.49
N GLU A 278 2.17 -9.09 3.68
CA GLU A 278 2.11 -8.27 4.90
C GLU A 278 1.87 -9.13 6.15
N GLY A 279 2.70 -8.91 7.17
CA GLY A 279 2.64 -9.70 8.40
C GLY A 279 3.07 -11.16 8.23
N ALA A 280 3.62 -11.55 7.08
CA ALA A 280 4.15 -12.90 6.88
C ALA A 280 5.24 -13.21 7.92
N LYS A 281 5.06 -14.33 8.64
CA LYS A 281 6.02 -14.85 9.61
C LYS A 281 7.22 -15.50 8.94
N ASN A 282 7.02 -16.09 7.77
CA ASN A 282 8.06 -16.75 6.99
C ASN A 282 7.85 -16.54 5.49
N ILE A 283 8.97 -16.32 4.80
CA ILE A 283 9.04 -16.26 3.35
C ILE A 283 10.13 -17.23 2.90
N THR A 284 9.80 -18.12 1.98
CA THR A 284 10.75 -19.03 1.33
C THR A 284 10.80 -18.71 -0.17
N SER A 285 11.98 -18.33 -0.66
CA SER A 285 12.21 -18.08 -2.09
C SER A 285 12.47 -19.39 -2.82
N VAL A 286 11.82 -19.57 -3.95
CA VAL A 286 11.99 -20.71 -4.85
C VAL A 286 12.47 -20.22 -6.20
N GLY A 287 13.52 -20.86 -6.72
CA GLY A 287 14.09 -20.52 -8.02
C GLY A 287 14.98 -19.29 -7.98
N GLU A 288 15.38 -18.85 -9.17
CA GLU A 288 16.21 -17.66 -9.33
C GLU A 288 15.34 -16.40 -9.31
N ILE A 289 15.44 -15.62 -8.23
CA ILE A 289 14.77 -14.34 -8.07
C ILE A 289 15.84 -13.27 -7.80
N ASN A 290 15.71 -12.12 -8.47
CA ASN A 290 16.61 -10.99 -8.25
C ASN A 290 16.63 -10.59 -6.76
N GLU A 291 17.84 -10.39 -6.19
CA GLU A 291 17.99 -10.05 -4.77
C GLU A 291 17.24 -8.77 -4.37
N LYS A 292 17.13 -7.79 -5.26
CA LYS A 292 16.31 -6.59 -5.06
C LYS A 292 14.85 -6.95 -4.79
N VAL A 293 14.30 -7.88 -5.57
CA VAL A 293 12.91 -8.34 -5.44
C VAL A 293 12.72 -9.13 -4.15
N ILE A 294 13.67 -10.00 -3.79
CA ILE A 294 13.65 -10.70 -2.49
C ILE A 294 13.63 -9.69 -1.34
N GLN A 295 14.45 -8.63 -1.42
CA GLN A 295 14.47 -7.59 -0.40
C GLN A 295 13.14 -6.81 -0.33
N GLN A 296 12.50 -6.53 -1.47
CA GLN A 296 11.15 -5.96 -1.49
C GLN A 296 10.12 -6.88 -0.79
N CYS A 297 10.20 -8.20 -1.00
CA CYS A 297 9.32 -9.16 -0.32
C CYS A 297 9.53 -9.17 1.20
N ILE A 298 10.79 -9.17 1.65
CA ILE A 298 11.14 -9.07 3.07
C ILE A 298 10.60 -7.77 3.66
N ASN A 299 10.77 -6.66 2.95
CA ASN A 299 10.31 -5.35 3.39
C ASN A 299 8.78 -5.33 3.52
N ALA A 300 8.05 -5.85 2.52
CA ALA A 300 6.59 -5.95 2.55
C ALA A 300 6.09 -6.78 3.75
N SER A 301 6.77 -7.87 4.10
CA SER A 301 6.40 -8.68 5.28
C SER A 301 6.46 -7.96 6.62
N LYS A 302 7.28 -6.91 6.70
CA LYS A 302 7.42 -6.08 7.90
C LYS A 302 6.43 -4.92 7.93
N SER A 303 5.68 -4.68 6.85
CA SER A 303 4.69 -3.61 6.79
C SER A 303 3.49 -3.93 7.71
N ASN A 304 2.93 -2.88 8.30
CA ASN A 304 1.80 -2.95 9.23
C ASN A 304 0.45 -2.61 8.60
N GLY A 305 0.35 -2.63 7.26
CA GLY A 305 -0.92 -2.36 6.58
C GLY A 305 -1.15 -0.92 6.12
N GLN A 306 -0.42 0.08 6.62
CA GLN A 306 -0.76 1.48 6.34
C GLN A 306 -0.13 2.02 5.04
N PRO A 307 -0.92 2.59 4.11
CA PRO A 307 -0.38 3.30 2.95
C PRO A 307 0.27 4.63 3.37
N PRO A 308 1.09 5.25 2.51
CA PRO A 308 1.70 6.54 2.83
C PRO A 308 0.64 7.64 3.01
N THR A 309 0.94 8.65 3.82
CA THR A 309 0.07 9.81 4.02
C THR A 309 0.55 10.98 3.17
N ILE A 310 -0.38 11.77 2.60
CA ILE A 310 -0.07 13.01 1.87
C ILE A 310 -0.71 14.20 2.60
N THR A 311 0.15 15.10 3.05
CA THR A 311 -0.22 16.40 3.60
C THR A 311 0.09 17.51 2.61
N VAL A 312 -0.77 18.53 2.59
CA VAL A 312 -0.67 19.69 1.69
C VAL A 312 -0.89 20.93 2.55
N GLY A 313 -0.03 21.93 2.36
CA GLY A 313 -0.15 23.24 2.99
C GLY A 313 -1.19 24.13 2.30
N SER A 314 -0.86 25.41 2.11
CA SER A 314 -1.79 26.38 1.51
C SER A 314 -2.13 26.02 0.06
N THR A 315 -3.40 26.18 -0.30
CA THR A 315 -3.92 25.92 -1.65
C THR A 315 -4.43 27.18 -2.36
N GLU A 316 -4.13 28.36 -1.83
CA GLU A 316 -4.52 29.65 -2.41
C GLU A 316 -3.32 30.36 -3.04
N ILE A 317 -3.52 30.90 -4.25
CA ILE A 317 -2.52 31.65 -5.03
C ILE A 317 -3.19 32.93 -5.52
N TYR A 318 -2.46 34.04 -5.59
CA TYR A 318 -2.99 35.27 -6.20
C TYR A 318 -2.65 35.38 -7.68
N LYS A 319 -3.54 36.04 -8.41
CA LYS A 319 -3.40 36.27 -9.84
C LYS A 319 -2.04 36.89 -10.17
N GLY A 320 -1.36 36.33 -11.15
CA GLY A 320 -0.05 36.79 -11.63
C GLY A 320 1.15 36.37 -10.76
N GLU A 321 0.94 35.68 -9.63
CA GLU A 321 2.06 35.13 -8.87
C GLU A 321 2.75 33.98 -9.63
N LYS A 322 4.07 33.90 -9.50
CA LYS A 322 4.83 32.72 -9.94
C LYS A 322 4.45 31.55 -9.05
N PHE A 323 4.04 30.43 -9.65
CA PHE A 323 3.69 29.21 -8.95
C PHE A 323 4.72 28.10 -9.19
N ASP A 324 5.14 27.47 -8.10
CA ASP A 324 5.86 26.21 -8.08
C ASP A 324 5.27 25.32 -6.99
N THR A 325 5.42 24.01 -7.14
CA THR A 325 4.84 23.02 -6.22
C THR A 325 5.46 23.05 -4.81
N GLY A 326 6.64 23.66 -4.64
CA GLY A 326 7.28 23.85 -3.34
C GLY A 326 6.49 24.76 -2.41
N LYS A 327 5.72 25.70 -2.96
CA LYS A 327 4.82 26.58 -2.17
C LYS A 327 3.68 25.84 -1.48
N LEU A 328 3.30 24.68 -1.99
CA LEU A 328 2.22 23.86 -1.43
C LEU A 328 2.66 23.07 -0.19
N ASN A 329 3.95 23.13 0.23
CA ASN A 329 4.50 22.40 1.38
C ASN A 329 4.05 20.93 1.43
N ILE A 330 4.08 20.25 0.28
CA ILE A 330 3.56 18.89 0.17
C ILE A 330 4.55 17.94 0.85
N VAL A 331 4.05 17.17 1.80
CA VAL A 331 4.86 16.14 2.47
C VAL A 331 4.13 14.81 2.37
N ALA A 332 4.77 13.86 1.69
CA ALA A 332 4.41 12.45 1.76
C ALA A 332 5.30 11.74 2.77
N LYS A 333 4.68 10.95 3.67
CA LYS A 333 5.41 10.06 4.58
C LYS A 333 4.86 8.66 4.50
N ASP A 334 5.75 7.68 4.53
CA ASP A 334 5.36 6.30 4.75
C ASP A 334 4.97 6.07 6.23
N ASN A 335 4.54 4.84 6.54
CA ASN A 335 4.13 4.45 7.90
C ASN A 335 5.27 4.43 8.94
N THR A 336 6.53 4.53 8.51
CA THR A 336 7.71 4.69 9.39
C THR A 336 8.08 6.15 9.61
N GLY A 337 7.42 7.08 8.90
CA GLY A 337 7.70 8.51 8.92
C GLY A 337 8.79 8.94 7.92
N LYS A 338 9.29 8.03 7.07
CA LYS A 338 10.25 8.36 6.00
C LYS A 338 9.55 9.20 4.94
N VAL A 339 10.21 10.28 4.53
CA VAL A 339 9.70 11.18 3.49
C VAL A 339 9.83 10.51 2.12
N LEU A 340 8.75 10.55 1.34
CA LEU A 340 8.66 9.92 0.02
C LEU A 340 8.67 10.97 -1.10
N PRO A 341 9.17 10.59 -2.30
CA PRO A 341 8.92 11.39 -3.50
C PRO A 341 7.42 11.45 -3.82
N ILE A 342 7.00 12.55 -4.44
CA ILE A 342 5.63 12.76 -4.89
C ILE A 342 5.59 12.99 -6.39
N GLU A 343 4.66 12.32 -7.05
CA GLU A 343 4.25 12.59 -8.41
C GLU A 343 3.13 13.63 -8.38
N VAL A 344 3.27 14.70 -9.17
CA VAL A 344 2.28 15.77 -9.30
C VAL A 344 1.82 15.82 -10.75
N ASP A 345 0.53 15.68 -10.97
CA ASP A 345 -0.11 15.83 -12.27
C ASP A 345 -1.17 16.95 -12.24
N GLY A 346 -1.30 17.69 -13.33
CA GLY A 346 -2.20 18.84 -13.46
C GLY A 346 -1.50 20.17 -13.79
N PHE A 347 -2.31 21.18 -14.13
CA PHE A 347 -1.85 22.49 -14.60
C PHE A 347 -2.62 23.62 -13.92
N ILE A 348 -1.91 24.72 -13.61
CA ILE A 348 -2.47 25.93 -12.99
C ILE A 348 -2.11 27.14 -13.84
N ASP A 349 -3.11 27.89 -14.31
CA ASP A 349 -2.92 29.20 -14.94
C ASP A 349 -3.11 30.31 -13.90
N THR A 350 -2.00 30.82 -13.36
CA THR A 350 -2.08 31.88 -12.34
C THR A 350 -2.54 33.22 -12.89
N ASN A 351 -2.70 33.41 -14.20
CA ASN A 351 -3.22 34.66 -14.76
C ASN A 351 -4.76 34.70 -14.80
N ARG A 352 -5.41 33.58 -14.52
CA ARG A 352 -6.88 33.44 -14.57
C ARG A 352 -7.40 33.00 -13.20
N VAL A 353 -8.23 33.86 -12.62
CA VAL A 353 -8.98 33.57 -11.39
C VAL A 353 -9.84 32.33 -11.62
N GLY A 354 -9.81 31.39 -10.67
CA GLY A 354 -10.50 30.11 -10.81
C GLY A 354 -9.98 29.03 -9.89
N THR A 355 -10.61 27.87 -9.92
CA THR A 355 -10.17 26.68 -9.18
C THR A 355 -9.54 25.68 -10.16
N TYR A 356 -8.35 25.22 -9.83
CA TYR A 356 -7.55 24.25 -10.58
C TYR A 356 -7.39 23.00 -9.74
N ILE A 357 -7.17 21.84 -10.38
CA ILE A 357 -7.00 20.57 -9.66
C ILE A 357 -5.62 20.00 -9.97
N LEU A 358 -4.88 19.70 -8.90
CA LEU A 358 -3.69 18.86 -8.97
C LEU A 358 -4.02 17.46 -8.43
N THR A 359 -3.46 16.43 -9.07
CA THR A 359 -3.48 15.06 -8.57
C THR A 359 -2.10 14.73 -8.03
N LEU A 360 -2.03 14.39 -6.75
CA LEU A 360 -0.81 13.96 -6.07
C LEU A 360 -0.81 12.46 -5.92
N LYS A 361 0.32 11.80 -6.16
CA LYS A 361 0.53 10.39 -5.85
C LYS A 361 1.85 10.19 -5.14
N ALA A 362 1.81 9.50 -4.02
CA ALA A 362 3.01 9.05 -3.31
C ALA A 362 2.98 7.53 -3.26
N THR A 363 4.11 6.90 -3.54
CA THR A 363 4.26 5.44 -3.47
C THR A 363 5.44 5.13 -2.55
N ASP A 364 5.25 4.27 -1.56
CA ASP A 364 6.32 3.86 -0.66
C ASP A 364 7.21 2.76 -1.26
N GLU A 365 8.27 2.38 -0.54
CA GLU A 365 9.20 1.33 -0.99
C GLU A 365 8.59 -0.08 -0.98
N TRP A 366 7.40 -0.24 -0.41
CA TRP A 366 6.61 -1.47 -0.39
C TRP A 366 5.57 -1.53 -1.51
N GLY A 367 5.46 -0.47 -2.32
CA GLY A 367 4.54 -0.37 -3.45
C GLY A 367 3.14 0.13 -3.10
N LYS A 368 2.86 0.50 -1.84
CA LYS A 368 1.57 1.12 -1.51
C LYS A 368 1.57 2.55 -1.96
N SER A 369 0.45 2.97 -2.52
CA SER A 369 0.28 4.34 -2.97
C SER A 369 -0.94 5.01 -2.37
N THR A 370 -0.82 6.32 -2.19
CA THR A 370 -1.93 7.20 -1.83
C THR A 370 -2.06 8.24 -2.93
N GLY A 371 -3.26 8.34 -3.49
CA GLY A 371 -3.64 9.41 -4.40
C GLY A 371 -4.44 10.49 -3.66
N LYS A 372 -4.16 11.76 -3.93
CA LYS A 372 -4.92 12.89 -3.35
C LYS A 372 -5.16 13.97 -4.40
N ARG A 373 -6.43 14.32 -4.62
CA ARG A 373 -6.81 15.49 -5.43
C ARG A 373 -6.76 16.73 -4.55
N VAL A 374 -6.16 17.79 -5.05
CA VAL A 374 -5.99 19.07 -4.35
C VAL A 374 -6.56 20.18 -5.22
N GLU A 375 -7.53 20.91 -4.67
CA GLU A 375 -8.08 22.11 -5.30
C GLU A 375 -7.20 23.30 -4.98
N ILE A 376 -6.70 23.97 -6.01
CA ILE A 376 -5.89 25.17 -5.93
C ILE A 376 -6.71 26.37 -6.42
N LYS A 377 -6.90 27.38 -5.58
CA LYS A 377 -7.67 28.58 -5.91
C LYS A 377 -6.75 29.72 -6.32
N VAL A 378 -6.91 30.20 -7.55
CA VAL A 378 -6.31 31.46 -8.01
C VAL A 378 -7.31 32.58 -7.72
N LEU A 379 -6.95 33.48 -6.81
CA LEU A 379 -7.77 34.61 -6.37
C LEU A 379 -7.37 35.89 -7.11
N ASP A 380 -8.30 36.82 -7.29
CA ASP A 380 -7.99 38.13 -7.87
C ASP A 380 -7.10 38.94 -6.93
N ASP A 381 -6.21 39.78 -7.46
CA ASP A 381 -5.21 40.54 -6.69
C ASP A 381 -5.71 41.91 -6.24
N LYS A 382 -6.98 42.23 -6.54
CA LYS A 382 -7.62 43.53 -6.30
C LYS A 382 -8.96 43.41 -5.59
N SER A 383 -9.21 44.35 -4.70
CA SER A 383 -10.54 44.64 -4.14
C SER A 383 -10.85 46.13 -4.26
N TYR A 384 -12.15 46.46 -4.21
CA TYR A 384 -12.67 47.83 -4.20
C TYR A 384 -13.34 48.18 -2.85
N ASP A 385 -13.42 47.22 -1.93
CA ASP A 385 -13.95 47.40 -0.59
C ASP A 385 -12.99 46.77 0.44
N TYR A 386 -12.54 47.59 1.38
CA TYR A 386 -11.69 47.17 2.50
C TYR A 386 -12.31 46.08 3.39
N ASN A 387 -13.64 45.93 3.37
CA ASN A 387 -14.33 44.89 4.11
C ASN A 387 -14.83 43.75 3.22
N SER A 388 -14.46 43.73 1.93
CA SER A 388 -14.81 42.61 1.05
C SER A 388 -14.19 41.32 1.57
N PRO A 389 -14.85 40.16 1.40
CA PRO A 389 -14.29 38.86 1.77
C PRO A 389 -12.90 38.64 1.17
N GLU A 390 -12.68 39.07 -0.07
CA GLU A 390 -11.43 38.91 -0.81
C GLU A 390 -10.29 39.69 -0.15
N PHE A 391 -10.50 40.97 0.18
CA PHE A 391 -9.46 41.80 0.81
C PHE A 391 -9.15 41.33 2.23
N LYS A 392 -10.18 41.03 3.04
CA LYS A 392 -9.98 40.48 4.39
C LYS A 392 -9.21 39.16 4.34
N LYS A 393 -9.49 38.32 3.34
CA LYS A 393 -8.74 37.07 3.13
C LYS A 393 -7.26 37.34 2.83
N MET A 394 -6.95 38.29 1.93
CA MET A 394 -5.56 38.69 1.66
C MET A 394 -4.80 39.12 2.92
N VAL A 395 -5.41 39.94 3.77
CA VAL A 395 -4.79 40.42 5.01
C VAL A 395 -4.61 39.26 5.99
N SER A 396 -5.64 38.43 6.18
CA SER A 396 -5.58 37.28 7.10
C SER A 396 -4.51 36.26 6.69
N THR A 397 -4.41 35.93 5.40
CA THR A 397 -3.42 34.99 4.89
C THR A 397 -2.00 35.49 5.13
N GLU A 398 -1.71 36.76 4.86
CA GLU A 398 -0.39 37.32 5.20
C GLU A 398 -0.16 37.33 6.73
N MET A 399 -1.18 37.66 7.53
CA MET A 399 -1.05 37.66 8.99
C MET A 399 -0.67 36.28 9.53
N TYR A 400 -1.36 35.22 9.09
CA TYR A 400 -1.02 33.85 9.48
C TYR A 400 0.40 33.46 9.04
N ASN A 401 0.82 33.88 7.84
CA ASN A 401 2.19 33.64 7.36
C ASN A 401 3.24 34.35 8.22
N LEU A 402 3.03 35.61 8.56
CA LEU A 402 3.94 36.39 9.41
C LEU A 402 4.08 35.74 10.80
N ILE A 403 2.96 35.38 11.41
CA ILE A 403 2.92 34.78 12.74
C ILE A 403 3.62 33.42 12.74
N ASN A 404 3.26 32.52 11.82
CA ASN A 404 3.87 31.19 11.78
C ASN A 404 5.33 31.21 11.34
N SER A 405 5.74 32.16 10.49
CA SER A 405 7.15 32.38 10.19
C SER A 405 7.93 32.87 11.41
N TYR A 406 7.36 33.78 12.19
CA TYR A 406 7.97 34.29 13.42
C TYR A 406 8.04 33.20 14.50
N ARG A 407 7.00 32.39 14.66
CA ARG A 407 7.02 31.19 15.52
C ARG A 407 8.14 30.24 15.12
N LYS A 408 8.26 29.93 13.83
CA LYS A 408 9.35 29.09 13.31
C LYS A 408 10.73 29.68 13.60
N GLU A 409 10.93 30.99 13.41
CA GLU A 409 12.18 31.68 13.76
C GLU A 409 12.52 31.51 15.25
N LYS A 410 11.52 31.45 16.12
CA LYS A 410 11.67 31.23 17.57
C LYS A 410 11.62 29.75 17.98
N GLY A 411 11.67 28.81 17.03
CA GLY A 411 11.68 27.38 17.30
C GLY A 411 10.35 26.85 17.85
N LYS A 412 9.23 27.47 17.47
CA LYS A 412 7.87 27.11 17.88
C LYS A 412 7.12 26.42 16.74
N GLU A 413 6.23 25.49 17.08
CA GLU A 413 5.32 24.84 16.12
C GLU A 413 4.32 25.85 15.54
N PRO A 414 3.91 25.71 14.26
CA PRO A 414 2.94 26.61 13.64
C PRO A 414 1.54 26.43 14.24
N LEU A 415 0.79 27.52 14.36
CA LEU A 415 -0.62 27.51 14.73
C LEU A 415 -1.49 27.07 13.54
N VAL A 416 -2.55 26.32 13.84
CA VAL A 416 -3.56 25.89 12.88
C VAL A 416 -4.65 26.97 12.74
N VAL A 417 -5.02 27.33 11.51
CA VAL A 417 -6.08 28.33 11.28
C VAL A 417 -7.46 27.72 11.55
N SER A 418 -8.25 28.38 12.39
CA SER A 418 -9.64 28.03 12.70
C SER A 418 -10.61 29.02 12.04
N SER A 419 -11.53 28.52 11.21
CA SER A 419 -12.58 29.33 10.59
C SER A 419 -13.58 29.88 11.62
N ARG A 420 -13.77 29.17 12.73
CA ARG A 420 -14.64 29.58 13.83
C ARG A 420 -14.06 30.78 14.58
N LEU A 421 -12.77 30.71 14.94
CA LEU A 421 -12.05 31.81 15.56
C LEU A 421 -11.91 33.00 14.60
N GLU A 422 -11.71 32.77 13.31
CA GLU A 422 -11.69 33.82 12.28
C GLU A 422 -13.05 34.54 12.21
N GLY A 423 -14.16 33.80 12.29
CA GLY A 423 -15.50 34.38 12.40
C GLY A 423 -15.67 35.26 13.65
N MET A 424 -15.26 34.75 14.82
CA MET A 424 -15.30 35.49 16.08
C MET A 424 -14.48 36.78 16.01
N ALA A 425 -13.23 36.70 15.53
CA ALA A 425 -12.33 37.84 15.43
C ALA A 425 -12.88 38.93 14.48
N ASN A 426 -13.53 38.54 13.38
CA ASN A 426 -14.17 39.48 12.47
C ASN A 426 -15.39 40.16 13.12
N ALA A 427 -16.24 39.39 13.81
CA ALA A 427 -17.40 39.90 14.51
C ALA A 427 -16.99 40.87 15.63
N TRP A 428 -15.98 40.50 16.43
CA TRP A 428 -15.47 41.32 17.53
C TRP A 428 -14.81 42.62 17.05
N SER A 429 -13.99 42.54 15.99
CA SER A 429 -13.39 43.73 15.36
C SER A 429 -14.45 44.74 14.90
N LYS A 430 -15.54 44.25 14.29
CA LYS A 430 -16.68 45.08 13.91
C LYS A 430 -17.46 45.60 15.13
N TYR A 431 -17.63 44.77 16.16
CA TYR A 431 -18.39 45.13 17.34
C TYR A 431 -17.75 46.26 18.13
N MET A 432 -16.43 46.22 18.33
CA MET A 432 -15.66 47.31 18.94
C MET A 432 -15.88 48.63 18.19
N MET A 433 -15.93 48.57 16.85
CA MET A 433 -16.19 49.73 16.00
C MET A 433 -17.63 50.25 16.15
N ASP A 434 -18.63 49.37 16.06
CA ASP A 434 -20.05 49.76 16.18
C ASP A 434 -20.35 50.38 17.54
N LYS A 435 -19.69 49.89 18.59
CA LYS A 435 -19.77 50.41 19.96
C LYS A 435 -18.89 51.63 20.21
N LYS A 436 -17.96 51.93 19.30
CA LYS A 436 -16.94 52.99 19.44
C LYS A 436 -16.10 52.83 20.71
N VAL A 437 -15.80 51.57 21.07
CA VAL A 437 -15.01 51.21 22.25
C VAL A 437 -13.94 50.21 21.82
N PHE A 438 -12.68 50.52 22.12
CA PHE A 438 -11.55 49.60 21.92
C PHE A 438 -11.16 48.98 23.26
N ALA A 439 -11.63 47.76 23.52
CA ALA A 439 -11.41 47.05 24.77
C ALA A 439 -11.63 45.54 24.61
N HIS A 440 -10.97 44.74 25.45
CA HIS A 440 -11.19 43.28 25.56
C HIS A 440 -12.56 42.90 26.17
N TYR A 441 -13.20 43.84 26.86
CA TYR A 441 -14.52 43.67 27.46
C TYR A 441 -15.39 44.88 27.14
N ILE A 442 -16.62 44.64 26.66
CA ILE A 442 -17.63 45.66 26.41
C ILE A 442 -18.89 45.24 27.18
N ASP A 443 -19.44 46.15 27.98
CA ASP A 443 -20.60 45.89 28.84
C ASP A 443 -20.39 44.66 29.77
N GLY A 444 -19.14 44.47 30.23
CA GLY A 444 -18.74 43.35 31.09
C GLY A 444 -18.59 41.99 30.38
N LYS A 445 -18.69 41.95 29.04
CA LYS A 445 -18.60 40.73 28.24
C LYS A 445 -17.41 40.75 27.28
N ASN A 446 -16.77 39.60 27.09
CA ASN A 446 -15.73 39.39 26.07
C ASN A 446 -16.31 38.80 24.76
N ALA A 447 -15.48 38.66 23.74
CA ALA A 447 -15.87 38.15 22.41
C ALA A 447 -16.73 36.86 22.43
N PRO A 448 -16.33 35.75 23.10
CA PRO A 448 -17.13 34.52 23.11
C PRO A 448 -18.44 34.66 23.89
N GLN A 449 -18.54 35.59 24.85
CA GLN A 449 -19.79 35.85 25.58
C GLN A 449 -20.78 36.69 24.76
N VAL A 450 -20.28 37.51 23.83
CA VAL A 450 -21.10 38.30 22.91
C VAL A 450 -21.49 37.47 21.68
N PHE A 451 -20.57 36.66 21.16
CA PHE A 451 -20.74 35.85 19.95
C PHE A 451 -20.56 34.35 20.23
N SER A 452 -21.42 33.83 21.12
CA SER A 452 -21.34 32.45 21.64
C SER A 452 -21.43 31.36 20.57
N GLU A 453 -21.98 31.65 19.40
CA GLU A 453 -22.05 30.74 18.25
C GLU A 453 -20.67 30.34 17.75
N PHE A 454 -19.67 31.22 17.86
CA PHE A 454 -18.27 30.92 17.53
C PHE A 454 -17.51 30.24 18.69
N GLY A 455 -18.16 29.94 19.81
CA GLY A 455 -17.60 29.09 20.86
C GLY A 455 -16.66 29.79 21.81
N MET A 456 -15.62 29.08 22.20
CA MET A 456 -14.65 29.53 23.20
C MET A 456 -13.37 30.02 22.53
N ARG A 457 -12.70 30.95 23.22
CA ARG A 457 -11.32 31.35 22.97
C ARG A 457 -10.54 31.25 24.28
N SER A 458 -9.24 30.97 24.19
CA SER A 458 -8.31 30.95 25.31
C SER A 458 -7.72 32.35 25.53
N GLU A 459 -7.15 32.97 24.48
CA GLU A 459 -6.60 34.32 24.57
C GLU A 459 -6.87 35.17 23.33
N GLU A 460 -6.60 36.48 23.44
CA GLU A 460 -6.89 37.49 22.43
C GLU A 460 -5.76 38.52 22.30
N ASN A 461 -5.49 38.95 21.06
CA ASN A 461 -4.78 40.19 20.77
C ASN A 461 -5.71 41.14 20.02
N ILE A 462 -5.73 42.42 20.39
CA ILE A 462 -6.44 43.47 19.62
C ILE A 462 -5.47 44.56 19.15
N ALA A 463 -5.77 45.18 18.01
CA ALA A 463 -5.03 46.31 17.48
C ALA A 463 -5.99 47.39 16.97
N TYR A 464 -5.59 48.64 17.19
CA TYR A 464 -6.22 49.83 16.63
C TYR A 464 -5.15 50.64 15.89
N ILE A 465 -5.27 50.74 14.58
CA ILE A 465 -4.33 51.49 13.72
C ILE A 465 -5.09 52.30 12.67
N TYR A 466 -4.35 53.14 11.94
CA TYR A 466 -4.89 53.96 10.87
C TYR A 466 -4.14 53.68 9.56
N ILE A 467 -4.85 53.69 8.44
CA ILE A 467 -4.28 53.56 7.09
C ILE A 467 -4.78 54.66 6.16
N ASP A 468 -3.99 54.97 5.13
CA ASP A 468 -4.42 55.84 4.05
C ASP A 468 -5.45 55.10 3.17
N SER A 469 -6.69 55.60 3.16
CA SER A 469 -7.78 55.03 2.36
C SER A 469 -7.53 55.20 0.86
N LYS A 470 -7.65 54.12 0.08
CA LYS A 470 -7.53 54.05 -1.37
C LYS A 470 -8.80 53.46 -1.98
N ASN A 471 -9.07 53.80 -3.25
CA ASN A 471 -10.24 53.30 -3.98
C ASN A 471 -10.08 51.86 -4.52
N VAL A 472 -8.84 51.39 -4.68
CA VAL A 472 -8.52 50.02 -5.10
C VAL A 472 -7.43 49.51 -4.16
N GLN A 473 -7.62 48.34 -3.60
CA GLN A 473 -6.66 47.71 -2.71
C GLN A 473 -6.03 46.51 -3.41
N THR A 474 -4.71 46.44 -3.34
CA THR A 474 -3.92 45.36 -3.94
C THR A 474 -3.50 44.35 -2.88
N THR A 475 -3.02 43.18 -3.32
CA THR A 475 -2.33 42.24 -2.43
C THR A 475 -1.15 42.88 -1.69
N GLN A 476 -0.46 43.86 -2.28
CA GLN A 476 0.61 44.57 -1.60
C GLN A 476 0.08 45.48 -0.47
N ASP A 477 -1.07 46.12 -0.66
CA ASP A 477 -1.72 46.91 0.39
C ASP A 477 -2.17 46.01 1.55
N ALA A 478 -2.73 44.84 1.24
CA ALA A 478 -3.08 43.84 2.25
C ALA A 478 -1.86 43.37 3.06
N LYS A 479 -0.75 43.10 2.36
CA LYS A 479 0.52 42.69 3.00
C LYS A 479 1.09 43.79 3.90
N ASN A 480 1.03 45.04 3.46
CA ASN A 480 1.50 46.19 4.25
C ASN A 480 0.63 46.38 5.51
N LEU A 481 -0.68 46.25 5.39
CA LEU A 481 -1.61 46.32 6.52
C LEU A 481 -1.36 45.20 7.53
N ALA A 482 -1.26 43.95 7.07
CA ALA A 482 -0.97 42.81 7.94
C ALA A 482 0.35 43.00 8.72
N LYS A 483 1.41 43.46 8.03
CA LYS A 483 2.69 43.79 8.67
C LYS A 483 2.57 44.90 9.71
N ALA A 484 1.80 45.95 9.43
CA ALA A 484 1.60 47.03 10.39
C ALA A 484 0.93 46.52 11.69
N ILE A 485 -0.12 45.71 11.57
CA ILE A 485 -0.80 45.09 12.71
C ILE A 485 0.13 44.13 13.46
N PHE A 486 0.82 43.26 12.72
CA PHE A 486 1.74 42.28 13.30
C PHE A 486 2.86 42.95 14.11
N GLU A 487 3.43 44.04 13.60
CA GLU A 487 4.47 44.79 14.32
C GLU A 487 3.93 45.48 15.59
N VAL A 488 2.65 45.88 15.62
CA VAL A 488 2.01 46.37 16.86
C VAL A 488 1.98 45.26 17.90
N TRP A 489 1.53 44.05 17.54
CA TRP A 489 1.46 42.91 18.46
C TRP A 489 2.84 42.43 18.89
N LYS A 490 3.80 42.36 17.97
CA LYS A 490 5.17 41.92 18.25
C LYS A 490 5.91 42.84 19.23
N LYS A 491 5.61 44.14 19.21
CA LYS A 491 6.20 45.13 20.13
C LYS A 491 5.55 45.11 21.52
N SER A 492 4.32 44.62 21.64
CA SER A 492 3.64 44.46 22.93
C SER A 492 4.13 43.19 23.62
N PRO A 493 4.70 43.25 24.84
CA PRO A 493 5.18 42.05 25.55
C PRO A 493 4.09 40.98 25.72
N GLU A 494 2.86 41.41 26.04
CA GLU A 494 1.72 40.52 26.28
C GLU A 494 1.26 39.85 24.97
N TYR A 495 0.99 40.64 23.93
CA TYR A 495 0.52 40.08 22.65
C TYR A 495 1.59 39.25 21.94
N ASN A 496 2.86 39.62 22.09
CA ASN A 496 3.98 38.84 21.60
C ASN A 496 4.11 37.50 22.33
N ALA A 497 3.90 37.48 23.65
CA ALA A 497 3.85 36.24 24.42
C ALA A 497 2.71 35.33 23.93
N ASN A 498 1.52 35.88 23.67
CA ASN A 498 0.40 35.13 23.13
C ASN A 498 0.76 34.48 21.77
N MET A 499 1.34 35.25 20.84
CA MET A 499 1.74 34.73 19.53
C MET A 499 2.82 33.63 19.59
N LEU A 500 3.63 33.57 20.66
CA LEU A 500 4.73 32.61 20.82
C LEU A 500 4.43 31.49 21.83
N SER A 501 3.24 31.46 22.42
CA SER A 501 2.84 30.44 23.39
C SER A 501 2.81 29.04 22.77
N ASP A 502 3.30 28.05 23.51
CA ASP A 502 3.19 26.62 23.17
C ASP A 502 1.83 26.02 23.55
N GLU A 503 1.00 26.76 24.32
CA GLU A 503 -0.30 26.27 24.78
C GLU A 503 -1.36 26.33 23.67
N PHE A 504 -1.25 27.32 22.78
CA PHE A 504 -2.21 27.51 21.69
C PHE A 504 -1.93 26.55 20.54
N TYR A 505 -2.98 25.85 20.11
CA TYR A 505 -2.94 24.98 18.93
C TYR A 505 -3.49 25.70 17.71
N SER A 506 -4.60 26.43 17.87
CA SER A 506 -5.30 27.10 16.78
C SER A 506 -5.46 28.60 16.99
N THR A 507 -5.61 29.32 15.89
CA THR A 507 -5.82 30.77 15.88
C THR A 507 -6.80 31.20 14.79
N GLY A 508 -7.43 32.36 14.97
CA GLY A 508 -8.18 33.05 13.94
C GLY A 508 -7.92 34.55 13.99
N PHE A 509 -7.91 35.20 12.83
CA PHE A 509 -7.64 36.62 12.68
C PHE A 509 -8.79 37.30 11.95
N GLY A 510 -9.20 38.48 12.40
CA GLY A 510 -10.24 39.26 11.78
C GLY A 510 -9.97 40.75 11.90
N LEU A 511 -10.62 41.52 11.04
CA LEU A 511 -10.53 42.97 11.09
C LEU A 511 -11.78 43.65 10.54
N TYR A 512 -11.93 44.94 10.87
CA TYR A 512 -12.92 45.83 10.29
C TYR A 512 -12.28 47.19 10.00
N ILE A 513 -12.57 47.76 8.83
CA ILE A 513 -11.99 49.03 8.37
C ILE A 513 -13.09 50.03 8.06
N LEU A 514 -13.01 51.25 8.60
CA LEU A 514 -13.91 52.34 8.21
C LEU A 514 -13.44 53.04 6.94
N SER A 515 -14.37 53.72 6.26
CA SER A 515 -14.09 54.51 5.06
C SER A 515 -13.05 55.61 5.29
N ASP A 516 -12.90 56.06 6.53
CA ASP A 516 -11.90 57.05 6.93
C ASP A 516 -10.55 56.42 7.30
N GLY A 517 -10.35 55.10 7.12
CA GLY A 517 -9.04 54.46 7.33
C GLY A 517 -8.78 53.91 8.74
N GLN A 518 -9.73 54.03 9.69
CA GLN A 518 -9.59 53.38 10.99
C GLN A 518 -9.68 51.86 10.87
N VAL A 519 -8.75 51.12 11.48
CA VAL A 519 -8.70 49.66 11.46
C VAL A 519 -8.77 49.13 12.89
N HIS A 520 -9.76 48.28 13.14
CA HIS A 520 -9.79 47.40 14.31
C HIS A 520 -9.46 45.99 13.86
N ALA A 521 -8.48 45.37 14.50
CA ALA A 521 -8.10 43.99 14.22
C ALA A 521 -8.05 43.18 15.50
N THR A 522 -8.43 41.91 15.38
CA THR A 522 -8.48 40.95 16.49
C THR A 522 -7.79 39.66 16.04
N GLN A 523 -7.04 39.04 16.94
CA GLN A 523 -6.58 37.67 16.81
C GLN A 523 -7.03 36.89 18.04
N GLU A 524 -7.68 35.76 17.80
CA GLU A 524 -8.14 34.84 18.83
C GLU A 524 -7.28 33.57 18.82
N PHE A 525 -7.12 32.95 19.99
CA PHE A 525 -6.35 31.73 20.20
C PHE A 525 -7.18 30.67 20.94
N LEU A 526 -6.85 29.38 20.75
CA LEU A 526 -7.48 28.29 21.51
C LEU A 526 -6.46 27.18 21.84
N ASN A 527 -6.49 26.73 23.10
CA ASN A 527 -5.75 25.57 23.60
C ASN A 527 -6.49 24.28 23.21
N GLY A 528 -6.00 23.53 22.21
CA GLY A 528 -6.52 22.22 21.83
C GLY A 528 -7.14 22.10 20.43
N ASN A 529 -7.41 20.87 20.01
CA ASN A 529 -7.96 20.54 18.69
C ASN A 529 -9.49 20.66 18.73
N GLU A 530 -10.13 21.28 17.73
CA GLU A 530 -11.58 21.59 17.74
C GLU A 530 -12.48 20.37 17.98
N GLY A 531 -12.02 19.15 17.68
CA GLY A 531 -12.76 17.89 17.90
C GLY A 531 -12.72 17.32 19.32
N SER A 532 -12.20 18.06 20.31
CA SER A 532 -12.06 17.60 21.70
C SER A 532 -12.89 18.38 22.74
N LEU A 533 -13.83 19.20 22.29
CA LEU A 533 -14.76 19.97 23.13
C LEU A 533 -16.23 19.74 22.75
#